data_AF-A0A813XJK6-F1
#
_entry.id   AF-A0A813XJK6-F1
#
_cell.length_a   1.000
_cell.length_b   1.000
_cell.length_c   1.000
_cell.angle_alpha   90.00
_cell.angle_beta   90.00
_cell.angle_gamma   90.00
#
_symmetry.space_group_name_H-M   'P 1'
#
loop_
_entity.id
_entity.type
_entity.pdbx_description
1 polymer ?
#
loop_
_entity_poly.entity_id
_entity_poly.type
_entity_poly.pdbx_seq_one_letter_code
_entity_poly.pdbx_strand_id
1 'polypeptide(L)'
;MLLLKLLPSFRQIVRSYVSEKQQTVRSQVQELIRLEKHDPYTINYNYMNTINRFKERLVESNSNKKADKVASSKLPVDTDDEDMFDAISNDDQSVQDMLVSLHSYWKLLIKRFVDYTALSLRAGCVFDICTGIRDRLRQVPIQQPDFVDRCLSEDTFVRTKRKQLQQTRDRLEKVDVILGGSGVAINDDVAFGNSMNVDNFSTMTLDKFEEDLIRYDTEDHAGV
;
A
#
# COMPACT_ATOMS: atom_id res chain seq x y z
N MET A 1 -17.91 -24.84 8.66
CA MET A 1 -17.71 -25.62 7.41
C MET A 1 -18.21 -24.90 6.15
N LEU A 2 -19.24 -24.05 6.21
CA LEU A 2 -19.63 -23.17 5.09
C LEU A 2 -18.49 -22.27 4.58
N LEU A 3 -17.72 -21.70 5.52
CA LEU A 3 -16.54 -20.88 5.22
C LEU A 3 -15.47 -21.63 4.41
N LEU A 4 -15.31 -22.95 4.63
CA LEU A 4 -14.29 -23.78 3.97
C LEU A 4 -14.57 -23.97 2.47
N LYS A 5 -15.85 -23.96 2.05
CA LYS A 5 -16.22 -24.05 0.62
C LYS A 5 -16.10 -22.71 -0.11
N LEU A 6 -16.34 -21.61 0.59
CA LEU A 6 -16.25 -20.24 0.05
C LEU A 6 -14.81 -19.73 -0.04
N LEU A 7 -13.95 -20.14 0.89
CA LEU A 7 -12.55 -19.72 1.00
C LEU A 7 -11.74 -19.88 -0.30
N PRO A 8 -11.78 -21.04 -0.99
CA PRO A 8 -11.04 -21.23 -2.25
C PRO A 8 -11.46 -20.24 -3.35
N SER A 9 -12.78 -20.06 -3.54
CA SER A 9 -13.30 -19.12 -4.54
C SER A 9 -12.95 -17.68 -4.20
N PHE A 10 -13.04 -17.30 -2.91
CA PHE A 10 -12.68 -15.95 -2.47
C PHE A 10 -11.18 -15.71 -2.65
N ARG A 11 -10.33 -16.68 -2.28
CA ARG A 11 -8.89 -16.62 -2.51
C ARG A 11 -8.56 -16.46 -3.99
N GLN A 12 -9.26 -17.17 -4.87
CA GLN A 12 -9.05 -17.05 -6.32
C GLN A 12 -9.38 -15.63 -6.82
N ILE A 13 -10.52 -15.07 -6.40
CA ILE A 13 -10.95 -13.72 -6.78
C ILE A 13 -9.97 -12.67 -6.27
N VAL A 14 -9.57 -12.77 -5.00
CA VAL A 14 -8.58 -11.88 -4.40
C VAL A 14 -7.27 -11.96 -5.17
N ARG A 15 -6.73 -13.16 -5.41
CA ARG A 15 -5.48 -13.33 -6.18
C ARG A 15 -5.57 -12.74 -7.59
N SER A 16 -6.67 -12.99 -8.29
CA SER A 16 -6.88 -12.45 -9.64
C SER A 16 -6.91 -10.92 -9.62
N TYR A 17 -7.64 -10.32 -8.69
CA TYR A 17 -7.75 -8.87 -8.60
C TYR A 17 -6.44 -8.19 -8.17
N VAL A 18 -5.73 -8.79 -7.20
CA VAL A 18 -4.41 -8.31 -6.77
C VAL A 18 -3.41 -8.35 -7.93
N SER A 19 -3.40 -9.44 -8.71
CA SER A 19 -2.54 -9.56 -9.90
C SER A 19 -2.83 -8.48 -10.94
N GLU A 20 -4.12 -8.21 -11.21
CA GLU A 20 -4.54 -7.15 -12.14
C GLU A 20 -4.11 -5.75 -11.67
N LYS A 21 -4.27 -5.46 -10.37
CA LYS A 21 -3.80 -4.20 -9.77
C LYS A 21 -2.29 -4.09 -9.80
N GLN A 22 -1.55 -5.17 -9.53
CA GLN A 22 -0.09 -5.20 -9.66
C GLN A 22 0.35 -4.86 -11.09
N GLN A 23 -0.31 -5.43 -12.11
CA GLN A 23 -0.02 -5.12 -13.51
C GLN A 23 -0.33 -3.66 -13.85
N THR A 24 -1.43 -3.13 -13.32
CA THR A 24 -1.82 -1.71 -13.50
C THR A 24 -0.77 -0.77 -12.93
N VAL A 25 -0.34 -0.99 -11.68
CA VAL A 25 0.72 -0.19 -11.03
C VAL A 25 2.02 -0.29 -11.81
N ARG A 26 2.39 -1.49 -12.27
CA ARG A 26 3.59 -1.70 -13.09
C ARG A 26 3.52 -0.91 -14.40
N SER A 27 2.37 -0.90 -15.08
CA SER A 27 2.16 -0.14 -16.30
C SER A 27 2.25 1.37 -16.07
N GLN A 28 1.70 1.88 -14.96
CA GLN A 28 1.79 3.30 -14.60
C GLN A 28 3.24 3.74 -14.34
N VAL A 29 4.03 2.92 -13.64
CA VAL A 29 5.45 3.21 -13.39
C VAL A 29 6.26 3.13 -14.68
N GLN A 30 5.97 2.16 -15.55
CA GLN A 30 6.62 2.07 -16.87
C GLN A 30 6.31 3.27 -17.75
N GLU A 31 5.08 3.76 -17.72
CA GLU A 31 4.69 4.96 -18.47
C GLU A 31 5.43 6.20 -17.96
N LEU A 32 5.60 6.35 -16.65
CA LEU A 32 6.43 7.43 -16.09
C LEU A 32 7.88 7.36 -16.62
N ILE A 33 8.48 6.18 -16.64
CA ILE A 33 9.84 5.99 -17.18
C ILE A 33 9.88 6.36 -18.67
N ARG A 34 8.86 5.96 -19.44
CA ARG A 34 8.75 6.26 -20.87
C ARG A 34 8.69 7.77 -21.11
N LEU A 35 7.87 8.49 -20.35
CA LEU A 35 7.73 9.93 -20.43
C LEU A 35 9.05 10.64 -20.11
N GLU A 36 9.69 10.28 -19.01
CA GLU A 36 10.94 10.93 -18.59
C GLU A 36 12.10 10.63 -19.56
N LYS A 37 12.11 9.45 -20.19
CA LYS A 37 13.10 9.11 -21.22
C LYS A 37 12.92 9.94 -22.49
N HIS A 38 11.69 10.27 -22.85
CA HIS A 38 11.38 10.97 -24.09
C HIS A 38 11.52 12.49 -23.95
N ASP A 39 11.08 13.06 -22.83
CA ASP A 39 11.09 14.50 -22.62
C ASP A 39 11.49 14.84 -21.17
N PRO A 40 12.80 15.11 -20.94
CA PRO A 40 13.29 15.50 -19.63
C PRO A 40 12.68 16.83 -19.14
N TYR A 41 11.82 16.77 -18.13
CA TYR A 41 11.18 17.99 -17.61
C TYR A 41 12.13 18.83 -16.75
N THR A 42 12.79 19.79 -17.40
CA THR A 42 13.77 20.70 -16.79
C THR A 42 13.16 22.01 -16.27
N ILE A 43 11.90 22.33 -16.58
CA ILE A 43 11.23 23.57 -16.12
C ILE A 43 10.66 23.42 -14.69
N ASN A 44 11.39 22.69 -13.83
CA ASN A 44 10.98 22.46 -12.45
C ASN A 44 11.71 23.44 -11.51
N TYR A 45 10.96 24.08 -10.62
CA TYR A 45 11.53 24.99 -9.61
C TYR A 45 12.67 24.35 -8.79
N ASN A 46 12.51 23.09 -8.38
CA ASN A 46 13.52 22.39 -7.59
C ASN A 46 14.78 22.10 -8.38
N TYR A 47 14.67 21.86 -9.69
CA TYR A 47 15.81 21.70 -10.57
C TYR A 47 16.60 23.01 -10.71
N MET A 48 15.89 24.10 -11.04
CA MET A 48 16.50 25.42 -11.19
C MET A 48 17.17 25.89 -9.89
N ASN A 49 16.52 25.70 -8.75
CA ASN A 49 17.09 26.01 -7.44
C ASN A 49 18.33 25.15 -7.12
N THR A 50 18.30 23.86 -7.46
CA THR A 50 19.46 22.97 -7.25
C THR A 50 20.65 23.41 -8.09
N ILE A 51 20.43 23.77 -9.37
CA ILE A 51 21.47 24.31 -10.24
C ILE A 51 22.03 25.61 -9.69
N ASN A 52 21.18 26.55 -9.28
CA ASN A 52 21.62 27.84 -8.74
C ASN A 52 22.50 27.66 -7.50
N ARG A 53 22.12 26.78 -6.57
CA ARG A 53 22.94 26.44 -5.40
C ARG A 53 24.29 25.82 -5.75
N PHE A 54 24.35 25.00 -6.81
CA PHE A 54 25.62 24.43 -7.27
C PHE A 54 26.50 25.50 -7.92
N LYS A 55 25.91 26.41 -8.72
CA LYS A 55 26.63 27.54 -9.33
C LYS A 55 27.19 28.49 -8.27
N GLU A 56 26.40 28.84 -7.26
CA GLU A 56 26.84 29.67 -6.12
C GLU A 56 28.07 29.06 -5.42
N ARG A 57 28.01 27.75 -5.08
CA ARG A 57 29.14 27.04 -4.46
C ARG A 57 30.37 26.95 -5.35
N LEU A 58 30.19 26.89 -6.66
CA LEU A 58 31.29 26.85 -7.63
C LEU A 58 32.02 28.19 -7.66
N VAL A 59 31.26 29.29 -7.67
CA VAL A 59 31.77 30.66 -7.61
C VAL A 59 32.52 30.89 -6.31
N GLU A 60 31.95 30.48 -5.16
CA GLU A 60 32.61 30.56 -3.84
C GLU A 60 33.91 29.74 -3.77
N SER A 61 33.94 28.55 -4.36
CA SER A 61 35.14 27.72 -4.39
C SER A 61 36.24 28.32 -5.26
N ASN A 62 35.87 28.91 -6.40
CA ASN A 62 36.81 29.57 -7.30
C ASN A 62 37.34 30.89 -6.73
N SER A 63 36.51 31.67 -6.01
CA SER A 63 36.98 32.89 -5.32
C SER A 63 37.95 32.58 -4.19
N ASN A 64 37.73 31.51 -3.43
CA ASN A 64 38.63 31.10 -2.35
C ASN A 64 39.98 30.59 -2.87
N LYS A 65 39.99 29.84 -3.98
CA LYS A 65 41.24 29.40 -4.65
C LYS A 65 42.05 30.57 -5.21
N LYS A 66 41.39 31.60 -5.74
CA LYS A 66 42.07 32.84 -6.20
C LYS A 66 42.63 33.64 -5.03
N ALA A 67 41.91 33.73 -3.91
CA ALA A 67 42.40 34.40 -2.69
C ALA A 67 43.66 33.74 -2.10
N ASP A 68 43.73 32.41 -2.08
CA ASP A 68 44.92 31.67 -1.61
C ASP A 68 46.13 31.85 -2.54
N LYS A 69 45.92 32.01 -3.85
CA LYS A 69 46.98 32.24 -4.84
C LYS A 69 47.57 33.65 -4.75
N VAL A 70 46.76 34.66 -4.40
CA VAL A 70 47.19 36.07 -4.26
C VAL A 70 48.04 36.29 -2.99
N ALA A 71 47.88 35.46 -1.96
CA ALA A 71 48.71 35.54 -0.76
C ALA A 71 50.18 35.09 -0.99
N SER A 72 50.47 34.35 -2.07
CA SER A 72 51.80 33.82 -2.36
C SER A 72 52.57 34.53 -3.49
N SER A 73 51.99 35.50 -4.21
CA SER A 73 52.68 36.20 -5.31
C SER A 73 53.04 37.65 -4.95
N LYS A 74 54.15 37.82 -4.22
CA LYS A 74 54.89 39.09 -4.16
C LYS A 74 56.23 38.92 -4.88
N LEU A 75 56.24 39.02 -6.21
CA LEU A 75 57.43 39.32 -7.03
C LEU A 75 56.94 39.78 -8.41
N PRO A 76 57.48 40.86 -9.00
CA PRO A 76 57.06 41.35 -10.30
C PRO A 76 57.83 40.58 -11.39
N VAL A 77 57.14 39.81 -12.21
CA VAL A 77 57.69 39.14 -13.38
C VAL A 77 56.79 39.45 -14.56
N ASP A 78 57.43 39.81 -15.69
CA ASP A 78 56.84 40.20 -16.97
C ASP A 78 55.60 39.38 -17.36
N THR A 79 54.49 40.08 -17.50
CA THR A 79 53.17 39.55 -17.88
C THR A 79 53.02 39.52 -19.41
N ASP A 80 53.69 38.60 -20.07
CA ASP A 80 53.36 38.22 -21.46
C ASP A 80 53.10 36.71 -21.65
N ASP A 81 53.32 35.88 -20.60
CA ASP A 81 53.02 34.43 -20.63
C ASP A 81 51.94 34.01 -19.59
N GLU A 82 51.36 34.96 -18.84
CA GLU A 82 50.38 34.68 -17.78
C GLU A 82 48.94 34.42 -18.27
N ASP A 83 48.67 34.64 -19.55
CA ASP A 83 47.35 34.31 -20.16
C ASP A 83 47.22 32.83 -20.57
N MET A 84 48.30 32.03 -20.48
CA MET A 84 48.24 30.62 -20.89
C MET A 84 47.61 29.68 -19.85
N PHE A 85 47.39 30.15 -18.62
CA PHE A 85 46.84 29.33 -17.52
C PHE A 85 45.68 29.96 -16.74
N ASP A 86 45.18 31.12 -17.16
CA ASP A 86 43.99 31.75 -16.54
C ASP A 86 42.66 31.30 -17.18
N ALA A 87 42.73 30.59 -18.30
CA ALA A 87 41.61 29.93 -18.94
C ALA A 87 41.62 28.43 -18.60
N ILE A 88 40.86 28.03 -17.58
CA ILE A 88 40.09 26.79 -17.73
C ILE A 88 39.40 26.95 -19.08
N SER A 89 39.70 26.09 -20.06
CA SER A 89 39.13 26.23 -21.40
C SER A 89 37.62 26.42 -21.26
N ASN A 90 37.01 27.30 -22.06
CA ASN A 90 35.55 27.44 -22.07
C ASN A 90 34.86 26.06 -22.19
N ASP A 91 35.54 25.11 -22.85
CA ASP A 91 35.12 23.72 -22.95
C ASP A 91 35.09 23.00 -21.59
N ASP A 92 36.11 23.14 -20.76
CA ASP A 92 36.17 22.53 -19.42
C ASP A 92 35.08 23.10 -18.49
N GLN A 93 34.82 24.40 -18.57
CA GLN A 93 33.71 25.02 -17.85
C GLN A 93 32.36 24.53 -18.36
N SER A 94 32.20 24.37 -19.69
CA SER A 94 30.98 23.83 -20.29
C SER A 94 30.72 22.37 -19.89
N VAL A 95 31.77 21.55 -19.79
CA VAL A 95 31.70 20.16 -19.31
C VAL A 95 31.28 20.14 -17.84
N GLN A 96 31.84 21.02 -17.02
CA GLN A 96 31.48 21.13 -15.62
C GLN A 96 30.00 21.55 -15.44
N ASP A 97 29.52 22.52 -16.22
CA ASP A 97 28.12 22.95 -16.20
C ASP A 97 27.16 21.85 -16.67
N MET A 98 27.57 21.06 -17.67
CA MET A 98 26.81 19.89 -18.13
C MET A 98 26.72 18.83 -17.03
N LEU A 99 27.83 18.52 -16.35
CA LEU A 99 27.85 17.56 -15.24
C LEU A 99 26.98 18.01 -14.07
N VAL A 100 27.03 19.29 -13.70
CA VAL A 100 26.17 19.87 -12.67
C VAL A 100 24.69 19.77 -13.06
N SER A 101 24.37 20.05 -14.33
CA SER A 101 23.01 19.97 -14.86
C SER A 101 22.49 18.53 -14.84
N LEU A 102 23.29 17.56 -15.28
CA LEU A 102 22.96 16.14 -15.26
C LEU A 102 22.74 15.64 -13.82
N HIS A 103 23.65 15.98 -12.92
CA HIS A 103 23.57 15.56 -11.52
C HIS A 103 22.36 16.16 -10.79
N SER A 104 22.08 17.44 -11.04
CA SER A 104 20.92 18.14 -10.47
C SER A 104 19.61 17.53 -10.97
N TYR A 105 19.55 17.19 -12.25
CA TYR A 105 18.40 16.53 -12.85
C TYR A 105 18.21 15.11 -12.31
N TRP A 106 19.28 14.33 -12.19
CA TRP A 106 19.25 12.98 -11.61
C TRP A 106 18.69 12.97 -10.19
N LYS A 107 19.09 13.94 -9.35
CA LYS A 107 18.56 14.09 -7.98
C LYS A 107 17.06 14.38 -7.96
N LEU A 108 16.59 15.22 -8.87
CA LEU A 108 15.16 15.52 -9.02
C LEU A 108 14.40 14.25 -9.45
N LEU A 109 14.93 13.56 -10.45
CA LEU A 109 14.34 12.36 -11.02
C LEU A 109 14.15 11.28 -9.96
N ILE A 110 15.17 11.00 -9.14
CA ILE A 110 15.05 10.02 -8.05
C ILE A 110 13.89 10.38 -7.12
N LYS A 111 13.80 11.64 -6.67
CA LYS A 111 12.72 12.07 -5.77
C LYS A 111 11.34 11.87 -6.40
N ARG A 112 11.17 12.37 -7.64
CA ARG A 112 9.91 12.25 -8.38
C ARG A 112 9.54 10.77 -8.59
N PHE A 113 10.51 9.94 -8.94
CA PHE A 113 10.29 8.52 -9.18
C PHE A 113 9.85 7.79 -7.91
N VAL A 114 10.51 8.07 -6.77
CA VAL A 114 10.14 7.52 -5.47
C VAL A 114 8.73 7.95 -5.08
N ASP A 115 8.43 9.25 -5.14
CA ASP A 115 7.12 9.80 -4.76
C ASP A 115 6.00 9.23 -5.64
N TYR A 116 6.20 9.20 -6.95
CA TYR A 116 5.19 8.71 -7.89
C TYR A 116 4.97 7.19 -7.75
N THR A 117 6.04 6.43 -7.53
CA THR A 117 5.94 4.98 -7.30
C THR A 117 5.19 4.71 -5.99
N ALA A 118 5.49 5.44 -4.93
CA ALA A 118 4.80 5.34 -3.65
C ALA A 118 3.31 5.70 -3.78
N LEU A 119 2.98 6.79 -4.50
CA LEU A 119 1.59 7.19 -4.78
C LEU A 119 0.84 6.15 -5.59
N SER A 120 1.47 5.60 -6.64
CA SER A 120 0.87 4.57 -7.50
C SER A 120 0.59 3.29 -6.72
N LEU A 121 1.53 2.85 -5.86
CA LEU A 121 1.34 1.72 -4.95
C LEU A 121 0.22 1.99 -3.95
N ARG A 122 0.18 3.18 -3.35
CA ARG A 122 -0.86 3.53 -2.38
C ARG A 122 -2.25 3.56 -3.03
N ALA A 123 -2.37 4.14 -4.22
CA ALA A 123 -3.62 4.12 -4.97
C ALA A 123 -4.05 2.69 -5.33
N GLY A 124 -3.16 1.92 -5.96
CA GLY A 124 -3.47 0.58 -6.44
C GLY A 124 -3.68 -0.48 -5.35
N CYS A 125 -2.93 -0.39 -4.25
CA CYS A 125 -2.88 -1.44 -3.22
C CYS A 125 -3.57 -1.07 -1.91
N VAL A 126 -3.77 0.21 -1.58
CA VAL A 126 -4.35 0.62 -0.28
C VAL A 126 -5.77 1.15 -0.46
N PHE A 127 -5.99 2.06 -1.40
CA PHE A 127 -7.31 2.69 -1.56
C PHE A 127 -8.32 1.79 -2.27
N ASP A 128 -7.91 1.14 -3.36
CA ASP A 128 -8.84 0.45 -4.27
C ASP A 128 -9.00 -1.05 -3.97
N ILE A 129 -8.17 -1.61 -3.09
CA ILE A 129 -8.05 -3.06 -2.98
C ILE A 129 -9.27 -3.66 -2.28
N CYS A 130 -9.63 -3.14 -1.10
CA CYS A 130 -10.72 -3.65 -0.28
C CYS A 130 -12.08 -3.35 -0.90
N THR A 131 -12.24 -2.17 -1.51
CA THR A 131 -13.47 -1.77 -2.21
C THR A 131 -13.67 -2.62 -3.46
N GLY A 132 -12.63 -2.77 -4.30
CA GLY A 132 -12.75 -3.56 -5.52
C GLY A 132 -12.89 -5.07 -5.28
N ILE A 133 -12.22 -5.63 -4.25
CA ILE A 133 -12.46 -7.02 -3.84
C ILE A 133 -13.92 -7.21 -3.42
N ARG A 134 -14.46 -6.29 -2.62
CA ARG A 134 -15.86 -6.34 -2.17
C ARG A 134 -16.83 -6.29 -3.34
N ASP A 135 -16.59 -5.41 -4.31
CA ASP A 135 -17.45 -5.28 -5.48
C ASP A 135 -17.39 -6.53 -6.38
N ARG A 136 -16.20 -7.11 -6.57
CA ARG A 136 -16.07 -8.39 -7.29
C ARG A 136 -16.75 -9.54 -6.57
N LEU A 137 -16.59 -9.63 -5.25
CA LEU A 137 -17.28 -10.65 -4.45
C LEU A 137 -18.80 -10.52 -4.54
N ARG A 138 -19.33 -9.29 -4.58
CA ARG A 138 -20.78 -9.03 -4.79
C ARG A 138 -21.27 -9.47 -6.16
N GLN A 139 -20.43 -9.46 -7.18
CA GLN A 139 -20.80 -9.86 -8.54
C GLN A 139 -20.75 -11.38 -8.75
N VAL A 140 -20.10 -12.16 -7.87
CA VAL A 140 -19.97 -13.62 -8.04
C VAL A 140 -21.31 -14.34 -8.16
N PRO A 141 -22.32 -14.10 -7.28
CA PRO A 141 -23.61 -14.77 -7.40
C PRO A 141 -24.38 -14.39 -8.67
N ILE A 142 -24.09 -13.21 -9.22
CA ILE A 142 -24.72 -12.71 -10.46
C ILE A 142 -24.11 -13.38 -11.68
N GLN A 143 -22.79 -13.58 -11.68
CA GLN A 143 -22.05 -14.18 -12.79
C GLN A 143 -22.13 -15.71 -12.80
N GLN A 144 -22.35 -16.33 -11.64
CA GLN A 144 -22.43 -17.77 -11.46
C GLN A 144 -23.72 -18.13 -10.71
N PRO A 145 -24.84 -18.41 -11.41
CA PRO A 145 -26.12 -18.68 -10.76
C PRO A 145 -26.06 -19.89 -9.82
N ASP A 146 -25.28 -20.92 -10.17
CA ASP A 146 -25.10 -22.13 -9.34
C ASP A 146 -24.17 -21.91 -8.13
N PHE A 147 -23.51 -20.76 -8.01
CA PHE A 147 -22.51 -20.51 -6.98
C PHE A 147 -23.10 -20.56 -5.58
N VAL A 148 -24.30 -19.99 -5.42
CA VAL A 148 -25.00 -19.92 -4.14
C VAL A 148 -25.38 -21.33 -3.69
N ASP A 149 -25.99 -22.12 -4.57
CA ASP A 149 -26.41 -23.49 -4.26
C ASP A 149 -25.21 -24.40 -3.95
N ARG A 150 -24.11 -24.23 -4.69
CA ARG A 150 -22.90 -25.03 -4.50
C ARG A 150 -22.17 -24.68 -3.20
N CYS A 151 -22.02 -23.39 -2.89
CA CYS A 151 -21.30 -22.92 -1.71
C CYS A 151 -22.13 -23.00 -0.43
N LEU A 152 -23.44 -22.80 -0.51
CA LEU A 152 -24.37 -22.91 0.62
C LEU A 152 -24.89 -24.34 0.83
N SER A 153 -24.54 -25.28 -0.05
CA SER A 153 -24.87 -26.70 0.14
C SER A 153 -24.34 -27.18 1.50
N GLU A 154 -25.27 -27.58 2.36
CA GLU A 154 -24.92 -28.14 3.65
C GLU A 154 -24.11 -29.42 3.50
N ASP A 155 -23.12 -29.56 4.38
CA ASP A 155 -22.41 -30.82 4.53
C ASP A 155 -23.38 -31.89 5.05
N THR A 156 -23.36 -33.07 4.42
CA THR A 156 -24.19 -34.22 4.80
C THR A 156 -23.99 -34.62 6.26
N PHE A 157 -22.76 -34.47 6.79
CA PHE A 157 -22.49 -34.72 8.20
C PHE A 157 -23.20 -33.71 9.12
N VAL A 158 -23.07 -32.41 8.81
CA VAL A 158 -23.71 -31.32 9.58
C VAL A 158 -25.23 -31.44 9.51
N ARG A 159 -25.78 -31.76 8.34
CA ARG A 159 -27.21 -31.98 8.13
C ARG A 159 -27.73 -33.14 8.99
N THR A 160 -26.99 -34.25 9.02
CA THR A 160 -27.36 -35.44 9.81
C THR A 160 -27.30 -35.16 11.30
N LYS A 161 -26.23 -34.51 11.78
CA LYS A 161 -26.07 -34.11 13.18
C LYS A 161 -27.17 -33.13 13.61
N ARG A 162 -27.52 -32.16 12.76
CA ARG A 162 -28.65 -31.25 13.04
C ARG A 162 -29.97 -32.02 13.14
N LYS A 163 -30.23 -32.95 12.22
CA LYS A 163 -31.44 -33.78 12.26
C LYS A 163 -31.52 -34.62 13.54
N GLN A 164 -30.41 -35.20 13.98
CA GLN A 164 -30.33 -35.94 15.24
C GLN A 164 -30.59 -35.03 16.45
N LEU A 165 -29.95 -33.86 16.51
CA LEU A 165 -30.17 -32.89 17.58
C LEU A 165 -31.62 -32.39 17.62
N GLN A 166 -32.22 -32.14 16.45
CA GLN A 166 -33.64 -31.76 16.34
C GLN A 166 -34.55 -32.87 16.87
N GLN A 167 -34.30 -34.13 16.47
CA GLN A 167 -35.07 -35.27 16.98
C GLN A 167 -34.91 -35.45 18.50
N THR A 168 -33.71 -35.23 19.03
CA THR A 168 -33.47 -35.28 20.48
C THR A 168 -34.20 -34.14 21.20
N ARG A 169 -34.16 -32.93 20.65
CA ARG A 169 -34.92 -31.78 21.18
C ARG A 169 -36.42 -32.09 21.19
N ASP A 170 -36.97 -32.53 20.07
CA ASP A 170 -38.42 -32.83 19.94
C ASP A 170 -38.85 -33.95 20.92
N ARG A 171 -37.96 -34.91 21.22
CA ARG A 171 -38.19 -35.94 22.23
C ARG A 171 -38.14 -35.37 23.65
N LEU A 172 -37.17 -34.53 23.95
CA LEU A 172 -37.05 -33.87 25.25
C LEU A 172 -38.25 -32.95 25.52
N GLU A 173 -38.72 -32.21 24.51
CA GLU A 173 -39.92 -31.37 24.60
C GLU A 173 -41.18 -32.20 24.87
N LYS A 174 -41.32 -33.37 24.23
CA LYS A 174 -42.41 -34.30 24.55
C LYS A 174 -42.31 -34.90 25.95
N VAL A 175 -41.10 -35.22 26.41
CA VAL A 175 -40.86 -35.76 27.75
C VAL A 175 -41.14 -34.71 28.81
N ASP A 176 -40.78 -33.44 28.57
CA ASP A 176 -41.08 -32.31 29.45
C ASP A 176 -42.59 -32.08 29.61
N VAL A 177 -43.34 -32.15 28.50
CA VAL A 177 -44.82 -32.10 28.52
C VAL A 177 -45.42 -33.29 29.28
N ILE A 178 -44.86 -34.50 29.15
CA ILE A 178 -45.35 -35.72 29.82
C ILE A 178 -45.02 -35.72 31.32
N LEU A 179 -43.83 -35.23 31.71
CA LEU A 179 -43.39 -35.15 33.10
C LEU A 179 -44.10 -34.04 33.89
N GLY A 180 -45.04 -33.33 33.28
CA GLY A 180 -45.78 -32.26 33.93
C GLY A 180 -44.88 -31.09 34.25
N GLY A 181 -43.99 -30.72 33.32
CA GLY A 181 -43.32 -29.43 33.31
C GLY A 181 -44.37 -28.34 33.57
N SER A 182 -44.40 -27.87 34.81
CA SER A 182 -45.38 -26.94 35.29
C SER A 182 -45.37 -25.72 34.39
N GLY A 183 -46.56 -25.23 34.07
CA GLY A 183 -46.70 -23.81 33.85
C GLY A 183 -46.05 -23.09 35.04
N VAL A 184 -44.89 -22.49 34.81
CA VAL A 184 -44.67 -21.16 35.34
C VAL A 184 -45.11 -20.24 34.22
N ALA A 185 -46.38 -19.84 34.30
CA ALA A 185 -46.76 -18.53 33.84
C ALA A 185 -45.85 -17.53 34.58
N ILE A 186 -44.78 -17.07 33.94
CA ILE A 186 -44.25 -15.75 34.25
C ILE A 186 -45.03 -14.80 33.35
N ASN A 187 -46.13 -14.28 33.91
CA ASN A 187 -46.55 -12.95 33.57
C ASN A 187 -45.38 -12.02 33.93
N ASP A 188 -44.73 -11.46 32.92
CA ASP A 188 -44.06 -10.17 33.07
C ASP A 188 -44.75 -9.20 32.10
N ASP A 189 -45.90 -8.71 32.54
CA ASP A 189 -46.31 -7.35 32.20
C ASP A 189 -45.37 -6.40 32.97
N VAL A 190 -44.25 -6.06 32.35
CA VAL A 190 -43.61 -4.75 32.58
C VAL A 190 -43.41 -4.11 31.23
N ALA A 191 -44.37 -3.26 30.90
CA ALA A 191 -44.18 -2.16 29.98
C ALA A 191 -42.91 -1.38 30.37
N PHE A 192 -41.94 -1.29 29.45
CA PHE A 192 -41.07 -0.12 29.36
C PHE A 192 -40.95 0.28 27.90
N GLY A 193 -41.67 1.34 27.57
CA GLY A 193 -41.44 2.09 26.35
C GLY A 193 -40.06 2.77 26.38
N ASN A 194 -39.49 2.87 25.19
CA ASN A 194 -38.55 3.88 24.70
C ASN A 194 -37.48 4.43 25.67
N SER A 195 -36.23 4.09 25.37
CA SER A 195 -35.25 5.15 25.06
C SER A 195 -34.13 4.59 24.18
N MET A 196 -34.11 5.03 22.92
CA MET A 196 -32.90 5.02 22.10
C MET A 196 -31.88 5.95 22.74
N ASN A 197 -30.73 5.41 23.13
CA ASN A 197 -29.46 6.11 23.29
C ASN A 197 -28.39 5.04 23.01
N VAL A 198 -27.84 4.96 21.80
CA VAL A 198 -26.64 5.69 21.36
C VAL A 198 -25.49 5.51 22.36
N ASP A 199 -24.40 4.95 21.82
CA ASP A 199 -23.06 4.79 22.41
C ASP A 199 -22.81 3.56 23.30
N ASN A 200 -22.30 2.50 22.66
CA ASN A 200 -21.01 1.90 23.05
C ASN A 200 -20.50 0.94 21.97
N PHE A 201 -20.10 1.55 20.85
CA PHE A 201 -19.10 0.98 19.96
C PHE A 201 -17.75 1.15 20.66
N SER A 202 -17.22 0.10 21.29
CA SER A 202 -15.82 0.11 21.70
C SER A 202 -15.22 -1.29 21.80
N THR A 203 -14.26 -1.48 20.90
CA THR A 203 -12.96 -2.11 21.13
C THR A 203 -12.95 -3.61 21.41
N MET A 204 -13.29 -4.41 20.39
CA MET A 204 -12.40 -5.53 20.07
C MET A 204 -11.26 -4.96 19.24
N THR A 205 -10.14 -4.68 19.89
CA THR A 205 -8.93 -4.15 19.26
C THR A 205 -8.40 -5.12 18.22
N LEU A 206 -8.02 -4.54 17.08
CA LEU A 206 -7.43 -5.18 15.90
C LEU A 206 -6.25 -6.11 16.27
N ASP A 207 -5.56 -5.81 17.38
CA ASP A 207 -4.42 -6.55 17.91
C ASP A 207 -4.72 -8.04 18.18
N LYS A 208 -5.94 -8.37 18.61
CA LYS A 208 -6.31 -9.75 18.92
C LYS A 208 -6.48 -10.62 17.67
N PHE A 209 -6.73 -9.99 16.53
CA PHE A 209 -6.85 -10.67 15.24
C PHE A 209 -5.48 -10.81 14.55
N GLU A 210 -4.55 -9.89 14.81
CA GLU A 210 -3.16 -10.01 14.36
C GLU A 210 -2.37 -11.09 15.13
N GLU A 211 -2.58 -11.24 16.44
CA GLU A 211 -1.92 -12.29 17.23
C GLU A 211 -2.29 -13.72 16.78
N ASP A 212 -3.55 -13.94 16.39
CA ASP A 212 -4.01 -15.25 15.91
C ASP A 212 -3.51 -15.56 14.48
N LEU A 213 -3.19 -14.53 13.68
CA LEU A 213 -2.64 -14.71 12.34
C LEU A 213 -1.13 -15.02 12.37
N ILE A 214 -0.39 -14.42 13.30
CA ILE A 214 1.06 -14.64 13.46
C ILE A 214 1.35 -16.05 14.03
N ARG A 215 0.51 -16.57 14.94
CA ARG A 215 0.69 -17.92 15.48
C ARG A 215 0.55 -19.02 14.43
N TYR A 216 -0.30 -18.82 13.41
CA TYR A 216 -0.53 -19.82 12.37
C TYR A 216 0.63 -19.94 11.38
N ASP A 217 1.39 -18.87 11.15
CA ASP A 217 2.54 -18.89 10.23
C ASP A 217 3.83 -19.42 10.88
N THR A 218 3.94 -19.40 12.21
CA THR A 218 5.14 -19.93 12.92
C THR A 218 5.16 -21.45 13.10
N GLU A 219 4.02 -22.14 12.98
CA GLU A 219 3.97 -23.61 13.15
C GLU A 219 4.30 -24.39 11.87
N ASP A 220 4.22 -23.76 10.68
CA ASP A 220 4.49 -24.41 9.39
C ASP A 220 5.96 -24.28 8.91
N HIS A 221 6.84 -23.63 9.68
CA HIS A 221 8.26 -23.43 9.31
C HIS A 221 9.30 -23.95 10.33
N ALA A 222 8.88 -24.73 11.33
CA ALA A 222 9.80 -25.41 12.26
C ALA A 222 9.97 -26.92 11.99
N GLY A 223 9.74 -27.35 10.74
CA GLY A 223 9.72 -28.75 10.34
C GLY A 223 10.42 -29.06 9.02
N VAL A 224 11.63 -28.52 8.80
CA VAL A 224 12.70 -29.10 7.95
C VAL A 224 14.04 -28.74 8.55
#